data_AF-A0AB73GVG4-F1
#
_entry.id   AF-A0AB73GVG4-F1
#
_cell.length_a   1.000
_cell.length_b   1.000
_cell.length_c   1.000
_cell.angle_alpha   90.00
_cell.angle_beta   90.00
_cell.angle_gamma   90.00
#
_symmetry.space_group_name_H-M   'P 1'
#
loop_
_entity.id
_entity.type
_entity.pdbx_description
1 polymer ?
#
loop_
_entity_poly.entity_id
_entity_poly.type
_entity_poly.pdbx_seq_one_letter_code
_entity_poly.pdbx_strand_id
1 'polypeptide(L)'
;MRRFSVFGTVLCLLYVAGTALCVWAASDAGGDPKGHFVLLQLPLTPQLTVLDAMGADAWLTDMPWVHSYLLLVPPFLAALYLVGYAVQWLIERPSARGH
;
A
#
# COMPACT_ATOMS: atom_id res chain seq x y z
N MET A 1 21.24 -16.08 3.78
CA MET A 1 19.95 -15.42 3.54
C MET A 1 20.01 -14.03 4.14
N ARG A 2 19.87 -12.98 3.34
CA ARG A 2 19.74 -11.61 3.87
C ARG A 2 18.46 -11.60 4.72
N ARG A 3 18.59 -11.36 6.03
CA ARG A 3 17.45 -11.36 6.96
C ARG A 3 16.47 -10.21 6.70
N PHE A 4 16.90 -9.22 5.93
CA PHE A 4 16.19 -7.99 5.66
C PHE A 4 16.21 -7.67 4.17
N SER A 5 15.05 -7.36 3.58
CA SER A 5 14.94 -6.89 2.20
C SER A 5 14.97 -5.37 2.15
N VAL A 6 16.04 -4.83 1.57
CA VAL A 6 16.14 -3.40 1.30
C VAL A 6 15.12 -2.99 0.25
N PHE A 7 14.92 -3.81 -0.78
CA PHE A 7 13.96 -3.51 -1.84
C PHE A 7 12.52 -3.45 -1.29
N GLY A 8 12.10 -4.43 -0.49
CA GLY A 8 10.80 -4.42 0.19
C GLY A 8 10.64 -3.22 1.13
N THR A 9 11.70 -2.84 1.84
CA THR A 9 11.68 -1.65 2.69
C THR A 9 11.48 -0.37 1.89
N VAL A 10 12.18 -0.21 0.75
CA VAL A 10 12.02 0.95 -0.13
C VAL A 10 10.58 1.02 -0.68
N LEU A 11 10.00 -0.09 -1.10
CA LEU A 11 8.60 -0.13 -1.55
C LEU A 11 7.63 0.32 -0.46
N CYS A 12 7.81 -0.15 0.78
CA CYS A 12 7.02 0.28 1.92
C CYS A 12 7.16 1.79 2.18
N LEU A 13 8.40 2.32 2.16
CA LEU A 13 8.65 3.74 2.38
C LEU A 13 8.02 4.63 1.30
N LEU A 14 8.10 4.22 0.04
CA LEU A 14 7.46 4.93 -1.07
C LEU A 14 5.93 4.95 -0.92
N TYR A 15 5.34 3.81 -0.53
CA TYR A 15 3.91 3.73 -0.26
C TYR A 15 3.48 4.65 0.90
N VAL A 16 4.21 4.63 2.01
CA VAL A 16 3.93 5.50 3.17
C VAL A 16 4.08 6.97 2.79
N ALA A 17 5.13 7.34 2.07
CA ALA A 17 5.34 8.71 1.61
C ALA A 17 4.22 9.19 0.68
N GLY A 18 3.82 8.36 -0.29
CA GLY A 18 2.70 8.66 -1.19
C GLY A 18 1.38 8.78 -0.44
N THR A 19 1.13 7.90 0.53
CA THR A 19 -0.05 7.95 1.39
C THR A 19 -0.09 9.24 2.21
N ALA A 20 1.04 9.61 2.84
CA ALA A 20 1.14 10.85 3.62
C ALA A 20 0.91 12.08 2.74
N LEU A 21 1.45 12.11 1.51
CA LEU A 21 1.21 13.18 0.55
C LEU A 21 -0.28 13.30 0.19
N CYS A 22 -0.96 12.17 -0.04
CA CYS A 22 -2.39 12.17 -0.35
C CYS A 22 -3.22 12.71 0.83
N VAL A 23 -2.93 12.28 2.05
CA VAL A 23 -3.62 12.76 3.27
C VAL A 23 -3.36 14.24 3.50
N TRP A 24 -2.12 14.70 3.31
CA TRP A 24 -1.77 16.11 3.41
C TRP A 24 -2.52 16.95 2.37
N ALA A 25 -2.51 16.54 1.10
CA ALA A 25 -3.21 17.22 0.03
C ALA A 25 -4.74 17.22 0.24
N ALA A 26 -5.30 16.13 0.77
CA ALA A 26 -6.72 16.06 1.12
C ALA A 26 -7.09 17.07 2.22
N SER A 27 -6.18 17.28 3.17
CA SER A 27 -6.37 18.26 4.27
C SER A 27 -6.36 19.70 3.77
N ASP A 28 -5.60 19.97 2.69
CA ASP A 28 -5.49 21.28 2.06
C ASP A 28 -6.64 21.60 1.08
N ALA A 29 -7.40 20.59 0.64
CA ALA A 29 -8.47 20.69 -0.34
C ALA A 29 -9.75 21.42 0.15
N GLY A 30 -9.64 22.39 1.08
CA GLY A 30 -10.70 23.01 1.90
C GLY A 30 -11.90 23.67 1.20
N GLY A 31 -12.10 23.46 -0.10
CA GLY A 31 -13.30 23.82 -0.86
C GLY A 31 -13.74 22.80 -1.91
N ASP A 32 -13.04 21.65 -2.03
CA ASP A 32 -13.35 20.57 -2.98
C ASP A 32 -13.61 19.24 -2.25
N PRO A 33 -14.88 18.97 -1.86
CA PRO A 33 -15.24 17.73 -1.18
C PRO A 33 -14.93 16.48 -1.99
N LYS A 34 -15.00 16.57 -3.33
CA LYS A 34 -14.70 15.44 -4.21
C LYS A 34 -13.20 15.17 -4.24
N GLY A 35 -12.39 16.22 -4.39
CA GLY A 35 -10.94 16.14 -4.31
C GLY A 35 -10.46 15.55 -2.98
N HIS A 36 -11.03 16.01 -1.88
CA HIS A 36 -10.76 15.46 -0.55
C HIS A 36 -11.03 13.94 -0.49
N PHE A 37 -12.21 13.50 -0.94
CA PHE A 37 -12.57 12.09 -0.95
C PHE A 37 -11.65 11.26 -1.85
N VAL A 38 -11.40 11.71 -3.08
CA VAL A 38 -10.55 11.00 -4.05
C VAL A 38 -9.12 10.87 -3.52
N LEU A 39 -8.56 11.93 -2.94
CA LEU A 39 -7.20 11.90 -2.38
C LEU A 39 -7.09 10.92 -1.20
N LEU A 40 -8.08 10.87 -0.31
CA LEU A 40 -8.10 9.88 0.78
C LEU A 40 -8.33 8.45 0.29
N GLN A 41 -9.03 8.24 -0.81
CA GLN A 41 -9.25 6.91 -1.39
C GLN A 41 -8.03 6.41 -2.16
N LEU A 42 -7.30 7.29 -2.85
CA LEU A 42 -6.25 6.95 -3.80
C LEU A 42 -5.21 5.94 -3.26
N PRO A 43 -4.58 6.15 -2.09
CA PRO A 43 -3.60 5.21 -1.55
C PRO A 43 -4.20 3.89 -1.05
N LEU A 44 -5.53 3.81 -0.88
CA LEU A 44 -6.25 2.61 -0.47
C LEU A 44 -6.84 1.83 -1.67
N THR A 45 -6.83 2.41 -2.86
CA THR A 45 -7.45 1.84 -4.07
C THR A 45 -7.04 0.38 -4.32
N PRO A 46 -5.74 0.00 -4.26
CA PRO A 46 -5.35 -1.40 -4.46
C PRO A 46 -6.03 -2.36 -3.47
N GLN A 47 -6.12 -1.97 -2.19
CA GLN A 47 -6.75 -2.76 -1.14
C GLN A 47 -8.26 -2.83 -1.30
N LEU A 48 -8.90 -1.71 -1.68
CA LEU A 48 -10.33 -1.64 -1.94
C LEU A 48 -10.72 -2.52 -3.12
N THR A 49 -9.92 -2.56 -4.20
CA THR A 49 -10.15 -3.46 -5.33
C THR A 49 -10.08 -4.93 -4.93
N VAL A 50 -9.17 -5.29 -4.01
CA VAL A 50 -9.11 -6.67 -3.49
C VAL A 50 -10.33 -7.00 -2.64
N LEU A 51 -10.79 -6.06 -1.80
CA LEU A 51 -12.01 -6.25 -0.99
C LEU A 51 -13.27 -6.39 -1.86
N ASP A 52 -13.40 -5.56 -2.89
CA ASP A 52 -14.48 -5.63 -3.88
C ASP A 52 -14.47 -6.98 -4.60
N ALA A 53 -13.30 -7.45 -5.05
CA ALA A 53 -13.15 -8.77 -5.65
C ALA A 53 -13.52 -9.94 -4.71
N MET A 54 -13.44 -9.73 -3.39
CA MET A 54 -13.86 -10.69 -2.37
C MET A 54 -15.32 -10.51 -1.94
N GLY A 55 -16.04 -9.49 -2.43
CA GLY A 55 -17.39 -9.14 -2.00
C GLY A 55 -17.46 -8.65 -0.54
N ALA A 56 -16.37 -8.06 -0.04
CA ALA A 56 -16.20 -7.61 1.35
C ALA A 56 -16.10 -6.08 1.47
N ASP A 57 -16.42 -5.34 0.42
CA ASP A 57 -16.44 -3.87 0.38
C ASP A 57 -17.44 -3.27 1.38
N ALA A 58 -18.57 -3.95 1.62
CA ALA A 58 -19.58 -3.55 2.59
C ALA A 58 -19.06 -3.43 4.04
N TRP A 59 -17.93 -4.07 4.38
CA TRP A 59 -17.31 -3.95 5.71
C TRP A 59 -16.73 -2.57 5.99
N LEU A 60 -16.48 -1.79 4.94
CA LEU A 60 -15.93 -0.43 5.04
C LEU A 60 -17.00 0.65 4.87
N THR A 61 -18.26 0.28 4.65
CA THR A 61 -19.36 1.23 4.55
C THR A 61 -19.46 2.04 5.84
N ASP A 62 -19.52 3.36 5.71
CA ASP A 62 -19.55 4.33 6.82
C ASP A 62 -18.34 4.29 7.78
N MET A 63 -17.29 3.54 7.45
CA MET A 63 -16.08 3.50 8.26
C MET A 63 -15.30 4.81 8.11
N PRO A 64 -14.95 5.50 9.20
CA PRO A 64 -14.14 6.70 9.12
C PRO A 64 -12.78 6.39 8.51
N TRP A 65 -12.27 7.28 7.65
CA TRP A 65 -11.00 7.09 6.94
C TRP A 65 -9.86 6.58 7.83
N VAL A 66 -9.67 7.17 9.01
CA VAL A 66 -8.63 6.77 9.98
C VAL A 66 -8.68 5.26 10.28
N HIS A 67 -9.87 4.70 10.47
CA HIS A 67 -10.05 3.28 10.76
C HIS A 67 -9.77 2.43 9.52
N SER A 68 -10.21 2.86 8.33
CA SER A 68 -9.88 2.21 7.06
C SER A 68 -8.37 2.17 6.82
N TYR A 69 -7.65 3.27 7.11
CA TYR A 69 -6.19 3.31 7.03
C TYR A 69 -5.53 2.35 8.03
N LEU A 70 -5.93 2.37 9.30
CA LEU A 70 -5.37 1.49 10.33
C LEU A 70 -5.61 0.01 10.03
N LEU A 71 -6.75 -0.32 9.41
CA LEU A 71 -7.10 -1.69 9.05
C LEU A 71 -6.35 -2.17 7.79
N LEU A 72 -6.29 -1.35 6.73
CA LEU A 72 -5.85 -1.78 5.41
C LEU A 72 -4.35 -1.55 5.15
N VAL A 73 -3.74 -0.54 5.77
CA VAL A 73 -2.33 -0.20 5.51
C VAL A 73 -1.35 -1.24 6.08
N PRO A 74 -1.46 -1.69 7.35
CA PRO A 74 -0.51 -2.68 7.89
C PRO A 74 -0.42 -3.99 7.09
N PRO A 75 -1.52 -4.67 6.71
CA PRO A 75 -1.43 -5.87 5.91
C PRO A 75 -0.90 -5.59 4.50
N PHE A 76 -1.22 -4.42 3.92
CA PHE A 76 -0.69 -4.04 2.61
C PHE A 76 0.82 -3.76 2.64
N LEU A 77 1.34 -3.13 3.71
CA LEU A 77 2.78 -2.97 3.92
C LEU A 77 3.49 -4.32 4.05
N ALA A 78 2.89 -5.28 4.75
CA ALA A 78 3.41 -6.64 4.81
C ALA A 78 3.46 -7.27 3.41
N ALA A 79 2.41 -7.12 2.60
CA ALA A 79 2.38 -7.62 1.24
C ALA A 79 3.45 -6.95 0.35
N LEU A 80 3.59 -5.63 0.39
CA LEU A 80 4.64 -4.90 -0.33
C LEU A 80 6.05 -5.35 0.06
N TYR A 81 6.30 -5.52 1.36
CA TYR A 81 7.58 -6.01 1.85
C TYR A 81 7.85 -7.43 1.34
N LEU A 82 6.86 -8.33 1.38
CA LEU A 82 7.00 -9.71 0.89
C LEU A 82 7.23 -9.76 -0.63
N VAL A 83 6.51 -8.96 -1.40
CA VAL A 83 6.74 -8.81 -2.85
C VAL A 83 8.15 -8.32 -3.10
N GLY A 84 8.58 -7.27 -2.40
CA GLY A 84 9.92 -6.75 -2.57
C GLY A 84 11.02 -7.72 -2.13
N TYR A 85 10.78 -8.49 -1.07
CA TYR A 85 11.64 -9.57 -0.63
C TYR A 85 11.75 -10.66 -1.69
N ALA A 86 10.63 -11.10 -2.27
CA ALA A 86 10.59 -12.11 -3.31
C ALA A 86 11.33 -11.65 -4.59
N VAL A 87 11.09 -10.40 -5.02
CA VAL A 87 11.79 -9.81 -6.18
C VAL A 87 13.29 -9.71 -5.92
N GLN A 88 13.69 -9.20 -4.75
CA GLN A 88 15.10 -9.10 -4.38
C GLN A 88 15.75 -10.48 -4.36
N TRP A 89 15.07 -11.48 -3.79
CA TRP A 89 15.56 -12.85 -3.78
C TRP A 89 15.71 -13.41 -5.20
N LEU A 90 14.75 -13.18 -6.10
CA LEU A 90 14.82 -13.60 -7.51
C LEU A 90 16.02 -12.99 -8.25
N ILE A 91 16.33 -11.71 -7.99
CA ILE A 91 17.47 -11.00 -8.58
C ILE A 91 18.80 -11.49 -7.98
N GLU A 92 18.84 -11.68 -6.67
CA GLU A 92 20.02 -12.17 -5.94
C GLU A 92 20.23 -13.69 -6.11
N ARG A 93 19.32 -14.42 -6.78
CA ARG A 93 19.52 -15.84 -7.06
C ARG A 93 20.84 -15.99 -7.83
N PRO A 94 21.78 -16.81 -7.33
CA PRO A 94 22.97 -17.12 -8.09
C PRO A 94 22.50 -17.75 -9.40
N SER A 95 22.86 -17.13 -10.51
CA SER A 95 22.70 -17.74 -11.81
C SER A 95 23.50 -19.04 -11.75
N ALA A 96 22.83 -20.18 -11.62
CA ALA A 96 23.41 -21.47 -11.94
C ALA A 96 23.62 -21.51 -13.46
N ARG A 97 24.51 -20.65 -13.96
CA ARG A 97 25.19 -20.78 -15.23
C ARG A 97 26.63 -21.17 -14.92
N GLY A 98 26.75 -22.33 -14.30
CA GLY A 98 27.91 -23.19 -14.51
C GLY A 98 27.45 -24.27 -15.47
N HIS A 99 27.96 -24.21 -16.70
CA HIS A 99 28.56 -25.32 -17.45
C HIS A 99 29.11 -24.74 -18.75
#